data_AF-A0A5R8KFG4-F1
#
_entry.id   AF-A0A5R8KFG4-F1
#
_cell.length_a   1.000
_cell.length_b   1.000
_cell.length_c   1.000
_cell.angle_alpha   90.00
_cell.angle_beta   90.00
_cell.angle_gamma   90.00
#
_symmetry.space_group_name_H-M   'P 1'
#
loop_
_entity.id
_entity.type
_entity.pdbx_description
1 polymer ?
#
loop_
_entity_poly.entity_id
_entity_poly.type
_entity_poly.pdbx_seq_one_letter_code
_entity_poly.pdbx_strand_id
1 'polypeptide(L)'
;MTRTQIQFPDPLYQRLKEIAEQQDWSLSEVMRKAAEHFVTRFPEDPQPKAVWRFPTLDCGGDFVTDPASLRSEAEAIFQRSGS
;
A
#
# COMPACT_ATOMS: atom_id res chain seq x y z
N MET A 1 10.59 20.48 13.21
CA MET A 1 9.63 19.65 13.97
C MET A 1 8.21 20.08 13.61
N THR A 2 7.30 19.13 13.40
CA THR A 2 5.88 19.42 13.14
C THR A 2 5.09 19.20 14.43
N ARG A 3 4.20 20.13 14.79
CA ARG A 3 3.34 19.97 15.98
C ARG A 3 2.17 19.05 15.62
N THR A 4 2.02 17.96 16.37
CA THR A 4 0.93 16.99 16.18
C THR A 4 0.26 16.73 17.52
N GLN A 5 -1.07 16.62 17.52
CA GLN A 5 -1.86 16.20 18.66
C GLN A 5 -2.29 14.74 18.45
N ILE A 6 -2.00 13.89 19.43
CA ILE A 6 -2.30 12.45 19.40
C ILE A 6 -2.97 12.05 20.71
N GLN A 7 -3.88 11.08 20.66
CA GLN A 7 -4.59 10.58 21.83
C GLN A 7 -3.99 9.24 22.28
N PHE A 8 -3.94 9.04 23.60
CA PHE A 8 -3.47 7.80 24.21
C PHE A 8 -4.53 7.28 25.18
N PRO A 9 -4.66 5.95 25.32
CA PRO A 9 -5.32 5.39 26.48
C PRO A 9 -4.62 5.85 27.76
N ASP A 10 -5.41 6.24 28.77
CA ASP A 10 -4.92 6.69 30.08
C ASP A 10 -3.80 5.81 30.67
N PRO A 11 -3.92 4.46 30.74
CA PRO A 11 -2.85 3.64 31.33
C PRO A 11 -1.54 3.72 30.56
N LEU A 12 -1.61 3.84 29.22
CA LEU A 12 -0.41 3.97 28.39
C LEU A 12 0.25 5.33 28.60
N TYR A 13 -0.54 6.40 28.66
CA TYR A 13 -0.03 7.74 28.90
C TYR A 13 0.70 7.86 30.24
N GLN A 14 0.14 7.29 31.31
CA GLN A 14 0.80 7.28 32.63
C GLN A 14 2.11 6.51 32.59
N ARG A 15 2.14 5.34 31.95
CA ARG A 15 3.36 4.56 31.82
C ARG A 15 4.46 5.30 31.05
N LEU A 16 4.09 6.04 30.00
CA LEU A 16 5.04 6.85 29.23
C LEU A 16 5.58 8.02 30.06
N LYS A 17 4.77 8.63 30.94
CA LYS A 17 5.24 9.65 31.89
C LYS A 17 6.25 9.11 32.88
N GLU A 18 5.97 7.96 33.49
CA GLU A 18 6.90 7.33 34.43
C GLU A 18 8.27 7.07 33.78
N ILE A 19 8.28 6.57 32.54
CA ILE A 19 9.52 6.34 31.78
C ILE A 19 10.24 7.66 31.50
N ALA A 20 9.50 8.72 31.16
CA ALA A 20 10.07 10.04 30.93
C ALA A 20 10.76 10.57 32.19
N GLU A 21 10.10 10.46 33.34
CA GLU A 21 10.64 10.86 34.64
C GLU A 21 11.87 10.04 35.05
N GLN A 22 11.82 8.71 34.87
CA GLN A 22 12.93 7.81 35.19
C GLN A 22 14.19 8.10 34.37
N GLN A 23 14.02 8.59 33.13
CA GLN A 23 15.12 8.85 32.20
C GLN A 23 15.51 10.33 32.13
N ASP A 24 14.89 11.20 32.94
CA ASP A 24 15.04 12.66 32.90
C ASP A 24 14.79 13.24 31.49
N TRP A 25 13.79 12.69 30.79
CA TRP A 25 13.40 13.10 29.44
C TRP A 25 12.06 13.81 29.45
N SER A 26 11.84 14.66 28.45
CA SER A 26 10.49 15.13 28.15
C SER A 26 9.65 14.01 27.54
N LEU A 27 8.34 14.04 27.74
CA LEU A 27 7.41 13.10 27.09
C LEU A 27 7.56 13.14 25.56
N SER A 28 7.82 14.31 24.98
CA SER A 28 8.05 14.47 23.54
C SER A 28 9.30 13.72 23.06
N GLU A 29 10.36 13.68 23.86
CA GLU A 29 11.57 12.91 23.52
C GLU A 29 11.35 11.41 23.61
N VAL A 30 10.58 10.94 24.60
CA VAL A 30 10.12 9.54 24.65
C VAL A 30 9.34 9.18 23.38
N MET A 31 8.41 10.05 22.98
CA MET A 31 7.60 9.82 21.77
C MET A 31 8.43 9.84 20.48
N ARG A 32 9.41 10.74 20.37
CA ARG A 32 10.33 10.78 19.23
C ARG A 32 11.08 9.46 19.10
N LYS A 33 11.71 8.99 20.19
CA LYS A 33 12.45 7.72 20.20
C LYS A 33 11.55 6.52 19.89
N ALA A 34 10.33 6.51 20.43
CA ALA A 34 9.35 5.47 20.14
C ALA A 34 8.97 5.46 18.65
N ALA A 35 8.75 6.62 18.05
CA ALA A 35 8.44 6.74 16.62
C ALA A 35 9.61 6.30 15.73
N GLU A 36 10.84 6.72 16.05
CA GLU A 36 12.05 6.28 15.34
C GLU A 36 12.20 4.75 15.39
N HIS A 37 12.04 4.15 16.57
CA HIS A 37 12.09 2.69 16.74
C HIS A 37 10.90 1.97 16.10
N PHE A 38 9.76 2.64 15.92
CA PHE A 38 8.63 2.06 15.23
C PHE A 38 8.88 2.01 13.73
N VAL A 39 9.42 3.08 13.14
CA VAL A 39 9.73 3.16 11.71
C VAL A 39 10.75 2.09 11.30
N THR A 40 11.72 1.72 12.15
CA THR A 40 12.68 0.65 11.83
C THR A 40 12.03 -0.73 11.60
N ARG A 41 10.80 -0.94 12.06
CA ARG A 41 10.04 -2.18 11.81
C ARG A 41 9.40 -2.24 10.42
N PHE A 42 9.33 -1.10 9.74
CA PHE A 42 8.74 -0.97 8.41
C PHE A 42 9.83 -0.43 7.46
N PRO A 43 10.78 -1.27 7.03
CA PRO A 43 11.78 -0.84 6.07
C PRO A 43 11.08 -0.35 4.80
N GLU A 44 11.62 0.71 4.20
CA GLU A 44 11.15 1.17 2.89
C GLU A 44 11.32 0.02 1.90
N ASP A 45 10.22 -0.39 1.28
CA ASP A 45 10.25 -1.41 0.23
C ASP A 45 11.09 -0.84 -0.93
N PRO A 46 12.27 -1.41 -1.24
CA PRO A 46 13.19 -0.81 -2.20
C PRO A 46 12.66 -0.85 -3.63
N GLN A 47 11.52 -1.52 -3.87
CA GLN A 47 10.91 -1.58 -5.19
C GLN A 47 9.70 -0.65 -5.26
N PRO A 48 9.67 0.32 -6.19
CA PRO A 48 8.39 0.90 -6.57
C PRO A 48 7.50 -0.28 -6.95
N LYS A 49 6.35 -0.42 -6.27
CA LYS A 49 5.33 -1.43 -6.61
C LYS A 49 5.25 -1.50 -8.12
N ALA A 50 5.71 -2.61 -8.69
CA ALA A 50 5.72 -2.79 -10.13
C ALA A 50 4.33 -2.38 -10.62
N VAL A 51 4.28 -1.47 -11.60
CA VAL A 51 3.01 -1.02 -12.18
C VAL A 51 2.23 -2.30 -12.48
N TRP A 52 1.12 -2.49 -11.78
CA TRP A 52 0.35 -3.71 -11.93
C TRP A 52 -0.06 -3.82 -13.40
N ARG A 53 0.45 -4.83 -14.08
CA ARG A 53 0.13 -5.14 -15.47
C ARG A 53 -0.82 -6.32 -15.47
N PHE A 54 -1.89 -6.21 -16.24
CA PHE A 54 -2.83 -7.30 -16.44
C PHE A 54 -2.07 -8.53 -16.96
N PRO A 55 -2.23 -9.72 -16.36
CA PRO A 55 -1.51 -10.90 -16.82
C PRO A 55 -1.96 -11.23 -18.24
N THR A 56 -1.03 -11.16 -19.19
CA THR A 56 -1.26 -11.62 -20.55
C THR A 56 -1.17 -13.14 -20.52
N LEU A 57 -2.27 -13.82 -20.86
CA LEU A 57 -2.27 -15.27 -21.07
C LEU A 57 -1.50 -15.56 -22.35
N ASP A 58 -0.42 -16.34 -22.25
CA ASP A 58 0.24 -16.91 -23.43
C ASP A 58 -0.62 -18.07 -23.94
N CYS A 59 -1.48 -17.76 -24.91
CA CYS A 59 -2.38 -18.74 -25.51
C CYS A 59 -1.69 -19.64 -26.55
N GLY A 60 -0.37 -19.51 -26.77
CA GLY A 60 0.38 -20.34 -27.71
C GLY A 60 -0.01 -20.14 -29.19
N GLY A 61 0.91 -19.59 -29.98
CA GLY A 61 0.89 -19.63 -31.45
C GLY A 61 0.03 -18.55 -32.13
N ASP A 62 0.70 -17.67 -32.87
CA ASP A 62 0.22 -16.88 -34.02
C ASP A 62 -1.02 -15.97 -33.89
N PHE A 63 -1.51 -15.68 -32.69
CA PHE A 63 -2.51 -14.62 -32.50
C PHE A 63 -1.84 -13.26 -32.27
N VAL A 64 -1.11 -12.76 -33.26
CA VAL A 64 -0.61 -11.37 -33.29
C VAL A 64 -1.75 -10.43 -33.71
N THR A 65 -2.79 -10.34 -32.87
CA THR A 65 -3.89 -9.42 -33.12
C THR A 65 -4.13 -8.61 -31.86
N ASP A 66 -4.08 -7.28 -32.00
CA ASP A 66 -4.40 -6.34 -30.93
C ASP A 66 -5.84 -6.63 -30.43
N PRO A 67 -6.06 -6.91 -29.14
CA PRO A 67 -7.39 -7.15 -28.60
C PRO A 67 -8.35 -5.97 -28.83
N ALA A 68 -7.86 -4.73 -28.97
CA ALA A 68 -8.71 -3.58 -29.32
C ALA A 68 -9.27 -3.63 -30.75
N SER A 69 -8.66 -4.44 -31.63
CA SER A 69 -9.08 -4.65 -33.01
C SER A 69 -10.09 -5.80 -33.16
N LEU A 70 -10.24 -6.66 -32.14
CA LEU A 70 -11.18 -7.77 -32.14
C LEU A 70 -12.58 -7.30 -31.72
N ARG A 71 -13.52 -7.25 -32.67
CA ARG A 71 -14.96 -7.06 -32.39
C ARG A 71 -15.69 -8.39 -32.44
N SER A 72 -15.26 -9.33 -31.61
CA SER A 72 -15.84 -10.69 -31.51
C SER A 72 -17.35 -10.69 -31.29
N GLU A 73 -17.86 -9.74 -30.51
CA GLU A 73 -19.30 -9.59 -30.28
C GLU A 73 -20.05 -9.09 -31.54
N ALA A 74 -19.47 -8.17 -32.31
CA ALA A 74 -20.09 -7.67 -33.53
C ALA A 74 -20.16 -8.78 -34.61
N GLU A 75 -19.11 -9.58 -34.72
CA GLU A 75 -19.04 -10.73 -35.64
C GLU A 75 -20.07 -11.81 -35.25
N ALA A 76 -20.19 -12.12 -33.95
CA ALA A 76 -21.16 -13.10 -33.45
C ALA A 76 -22.62 -12.64 -33.65
N ILE A 77 -22.88 -11.33 -33.56
CA ILE A 77 -24.19 -10.74 -33.84
C ILE A 77 -24.54 -10.89 -35.32
N PHE A 78 -23.60 -10.59 -36.23
CA PHE A 78 -23.80 -10.79 -37.68
C PHE A 78 -24.11 -12.25 -38.03
N GLN A 79 -23.41 -13.21 -37.43
CA GLN A 79 -23.68 -14.64 -37.69
C GLN A 79 -25.04 -15.10 -37.18
N ARG A 80 -25.54 -14.55 -36.06
CA ARG A 80 -26.89 -14.84 -35.55
C ARG A 80 -28.01 -14.20 -36.36
N SER A 81 -27.73 -13.11 -37.05
CA SER A 81 -28.75 -12.36 -37.81
C SER A 81 -28.85 -12.79 -39.28
N GLY A 82 -28.02 -13.73 -39.73
CA GLY A 82 -28.04 -14.32 -41.07
C GLY A 82 -28.68 -15.71 -41.17
N SER A 83 -29.40 -16.18 -40.16
CA SER A 83 -30.06 -17.50 -40.15
C SER A 83 -31.57 -17.41 -40.04
#